data_AF-A0A662X798-F1
#
_entry.id   AF-A0A662X798-F1
#
_cell.length_a   1.000
_cell.length_b   1.000
_cell.length_c   1.000
_cell.angle_alpha   90.00
_cell.angle_beta   90.00
_cell.angle_gamma   90.00
#
_symmetry.space_group_name_H-M   'P 1'
#
loop_
_entity.id
_entity.type
_entity.pdbx_description
1 polymer ?
#
loop_
_entity_poly.entity_id
_entity_poly.type
_entity_poly.pdbx_seq_one_letter_code
_entity_poly.pdbx_strand_id
1 'polypeptide(L)'
;MMMMDMEKVSTLRNEFLQKEKGLSIAEFVYVMMRFVQSSAQSDENWRLRNLSETQLVANLCELFAQIDINGDGSMEWEEFTSFIVDTGLTVKNHQPNSIQLYHHVQWEDASKHSTFIDHIYYFPSNDLVALVESCSPFLKIYNVNCELIRTIKSPEGFVQCAEHLPKVSFPFRLE
;
A
#
# COMPACT_ATOMS: atom_id res chain seq x y z
N MET A 1 -8.83 0.68 6.70
CA MET A 1 -8.06 0.90 7.93
C MET A 1 -8.54 -0.13 8.92
N MET A 2 -7.71 -1.12 9.29
CA MET A 2 -8.03 -1.96 10.45
C MET A 2 -7.90 -1.06 11.67
N MET A 3 -9.00 -0.39 12.05
CA MET A 3 -9.21 -0.01 13.43
C MET A 3 -9.32 -1.33 14.18
N MET A 4 -8.17 -1.92 14.52
CA MET A 4 -8.13 -2.76 15.70
C MET A 4 -8.62 -1.86 16.82
N ASP A 5 -9.81 -2.17 17.28
CA ASP A 5 -10.51 -1.50 18.35
C ASP A 5 -9.50 -1.26 19.49
N MET A 6 -9.11 0.00 19.71
CA MET A 6 -8.03 0.34 20.65
C MET A 6 -8.31 -0.21 22.05
N GLU A 7 -9.58 -0.36 22.40
CA GLU A 7 -10.05 -1.03 23.61
C GLU A 7 -9.68 -2.52 23.64
N LYS A 8 -9.82 -3.24 22.52
CA LYS A 8 -9.47 -4.67 22.42
C LYS A 8 -7.96 -4.89 22.51
N VAL A 9 -7.17 -4.02 21.90
CA VAL A 9 -5.69 -4.08 22.00
C VAL A 9 -5.24 -3.78 23.42
N SER A 10 -5.88 -2.82 24.11
CA SER A 10 -5.58 -2.52 25.51
C SER A 10 -5.92 -3.69 26.44
N THR A 11 -7.02 -4.39 26.16
CA THR A 11 -7.42 -5.59 26.91
C THR A 11 -6.42 -6.72 26.71
N LEU A 12 -6.00 -6.95 25.47
CA LEU A 12 -4.98 -7.94 25.13
C LEU A 12 -3.66 -7.63 25.83
N ARG A 13 -3.20 -6.38 25.80
CA ARG A 13 -1.99 -5.95 26.51
C ARG A 13 -2.06 -6.25 28.01
N ASN A 14 -3.20 -5.98 28.64
CA ASN A 14 -3.38 -6.25 30.05
C ASN A 14 -3.28 -7.75 30.37
N GLU A 15 -3.78 -8.63 29.50
CA GLU A 15 -3.66 -10.08 29.69
C GLU A 15 -2.20 -10.57 29.61
N PHE A 16 -1.38 -9.97 28.74
CA PHE A 16 0.05 -10.28 28.66
C PHE A 16 0.85 -9.72 29.85
N LEU A 17 0.54 -8.49 30.29
CA LEU A 17 1.24 -7.83 31.38
C LEU A 17 0.85 -8.33 32.79
N GLN A 18 -0.18 -9.17 32.91
CA GLN A 18 -0.54 -9.81 34.18
C GLN A 18 0.52 -10.81 34.68
N LYS A 19 1.42 -11.26 33.79
CA LYS A 19 2.47 -12.23 34.12
C LYS A 19 3.83 -11.57 33.88
N GLU A 20 4.70 -11.61 34.89
CA GLU A 20 6.06 -11.03 34.79
C GLU A 20 6.93 -11.69 33.72
N LYS A 21 6.59 -12.91 33.28
CA LYS A 21 7.33 -13.71 32.31
C LYS A 21 6.54 -14.00 31.03
N GLY A 22 5.56 -13.15 30.68
CA GLY A 22 4.73 -13.40 29.50
C GLY A 22 3.80 -14.62 29.60
N LEU A 23 3.26 -15.04 28.47
CA LEU A 23 2.26 -16.13 28.38
C LEU A 23 2.88 -17.43 27.88
N SER A 24 2.55 -18.56 28.52
CA SER A 24 2.88 -19.88 27.94
C SER A 24 2.07 -20.14 26.66
N ILE A 25 2.50 -21.12 25.85
CA ILE A 25 1.79 -21.49 24.61
C ILE A 25 0.31 -21.81 24.83
N ALA A 26 -0.03 -22.50 25.93
CA ALA A 26 -1.42 -22.84 26.24
C ALA A 26 -2.25 -21.60 26.59
N GLU A 27 -1.66 -20.66 27.36
CA GLU A 27 -2.31 -19.40 27.73
C GLU A 27 -2.45 -18.48 26.51
N PHE A 28 -1.43 -18.40 25.67
CA PHE A 28 -1.43 -17.63 24.43
C PHE A 28 -2.53 -18.11 23.48
N VAL A 29 -2.62 -19.43 23.24
CA VAL A 29 -3.68 -20.00 22.38
C VAL A 29 -5.06 -19.68 22.94
N TYR A 30 -5.24 -19.80 24.26
CA TYR A 30 -6.52 -19.50 24.91
C TYR A 30 -6.93 -18.03 24.74
N VAL A 31 -6.01 -17.10 25.01
CA VAL A 31 -6.22 -15.65 24.86
C VAL A 31 -6.58 -15.30 23.41
N MET A 32 -5.82 -15.82 22.45
CA MET A 32 -6.04 -15.54 21.02
C MET A 32 -7.33 -16.13 20.48
N MET A 33 -7.70 -17.34 20.90
CA MET A 33 -8.99 -17.95 20.53
C MET A 33 -10.17 -17.11 21.04
N ARG A 34 -10.12 -16.65 22.29
CA ARG A 34 -11.15 -15.78 22.86
C ARG A 34 -11.22 -14.44 22.13
N PHE A 35 -10.07 -13.88 21.75
CA PHE A 35 -9.99 -12.65 20.98
C PHE A 35 -10.64 -12.81 19.59
N VAL A 36 -10.31 -13.87 18.86
CA VAL A 36 -10.88 -14.18 17.53
C VAL A 36 -12.40 -14.39 17.63
N GLN A 37 -12.87 -15.15 18.61
CA GLN A 37 -14.31 -15.37 18.84
C GLN A 37 -15.06 -14.09 19.24
N SER A 38 -14.44 -13.22 20.05
CA SER A 38 -15.02 -11.93 20.45
C SER A 38 -15.04 -10.92 19.29
N SER A 39 -14.18 -11.08 18.31
CA SER A 39 -14.15 -10.28 17.07
C SER A 39 -15.12 -10.79 15.98
N ALA A 40 -15.85 -11.88 16.23
CA ALA A 40 -16.75 -12.52 15.26
C ALA A 40 -18.06 -11.75 14.97
N GLN A 41 -18.16 -10.47 15.38
CA GLN A 41 -19.25 -9.58 15.00
C GLN A 41 -18.92 -8.66 13.82
N SER A 42 -17.65 -8.54 13.42
CA SER A 42 -17.25 -7.79 12.22
C SER A 42 -17.11 -8.71 11.00
N ASP A 43 -17.77 -8.35 9.88
CA ASP A 43 -17.84 -9.13 8.63
C ASP A 43 -16.48 -9.34 7.92
N GLU A 44 -15.44 -8.63 8.33
CA GLU A 44 -14.09 -8.68 7.75
C GLU A 44 -13.33 -10.00 8.04
N ASN A 45 -13.77 -10.80 9.02
CA ASN A 45 -13.04 -11.98 9.51
C ASN A 45 -13.56 -13.34 8.98
N TRP A 46 -14.20 -13.36 7.81
CA TRP A 46 -14.81 -14.59 7.25
C TRP A 46 -13.85 -15.77 7.10
N ARG A 47 -12.57 -15.51 6.80
CA ARG A 47 -11.54 -16.55 6.63
C ARG A 47 -11.19 -17.27 7.93
N LEU A 48 -11.15 -16.56 9.05
CA LEU A 48 -10.88 -17.14 10.37
C LEU A 48 -12.08 -17.94 10.90
N ARG A 49 -13.32 -17.58 10.51
CA ARG A 49 -14.54 -18.30 10.90
C ARG A 49 -14.71 -19.67 10.22
N ASN A 50 -14.05 -19.88 9.07
CA ASN A 50 -14.13 -21.13 8.32
C ASN A 50 -13.06 -22.16 8.73
N LEU A 51 -12.13 -21.80 9.62
CA LEU A 51 -11.14 -22.74 10.14
C LEU A 51 -11.77 -23.58 11.25
N SER A 52 -11.50 -24.89 11.23
CA SER A 52 -11.81 -25.73 12.39
C SER A 52 -10.97 -25.31 13.59
N GLU A 53 -11.48 -25.57 14.79
CA GLU A 53 -10.78 -25.28 16.05
C GLU A 53 -9.36 -25.85 16.06
N THR A 54 -9.18 -27.08 15.60
CA THR A 54 -7.87 -27.74 15.52
C THR A 54 -6.92 -27.02 14.57
N GLN A 55 -7.40 -26.51 13.43
CA GLN A 55 -6.58 -25.74 12.50
C GLN A 55 -6.19 -24.39 13.07
N LEU A 56 -7.11 -23.72 13.78
CA LEU A 56 -6.80 -22.46 14.43
C LEU A 56 -5.74 -22.64 15.53
N VAL A 57 -5.88 -23.67 16.36
CA VAL A 57 -4.89 -24.01 17.40
C VAL A 57 -3.53 -24.32 16.78
N ALA A 58 -3.48 -25.14 15.72
CA ALA A 58 -2.23 -25.46 15.04
C ALA A 58 -1.52 -24.21 14.51
N ASN A 59 -2.27 -23.31 13.86
CA ASN A 59 -1.73 -22.04 13.36
C ASN A 59 -1.23 -21.13 14.47
N LEU A 60 -1.92 -21.07 15.61
CA LEU A 60 -1.50 -20.29 16.77
C LEU A 60 -0.23 -20.87 17.43
N CYS A 61 -0.10 -22.19 17.46
CA CYS A 61 1.13 -22.85 17.92
C CYS A 61 2.32 -22.56 16.99
N GLU A 62 2.10 -22.58 15.67
CA GLU A 62 3.14 -22.19 14.70
C GLU A 62 3.52 -20.72 14.84
N LEU A 63 2.54 -19.84 15.04
CA LEU A 63 2.78 -18.42 15.31
C LEU A 63 3.61 -18.24 16.58
N PHE A 64 3.27 -18.96 17.66
CA PHE A 64 4.04 -18.93 18.90
C PHE A 64 5.51 -19.31 18.67
N ALA A 65 5.76 -20.40 17.95
CA ALA A 65 7.12 -20.86 17.64
C ALA A 65 7.92 -19.91 16.74
N GLN A 66 7.24 -19.06 15.95
CA GLN A 66 7.90 -18.04 15.12
C GLN A 66 8.30 -16.79 15.93
N ILE A 67 7.56 -16.47 16.98
CA ILE A 67 7.77 -15.26 17.79
C ILE A 67 8.72 -15.53 18.96
N ASP A 68 8.65 -16.71 19.56
CA ASP A 68 9.53 -17.18 20.64
C ASP A 68 10.96 -17.43 20.10
N ILE A 69 11.66 -16.33 19.79
CA ILE A 69 13.02 -16.32 19.22
C ILE A 69 14.05 -16.73 20.29
N ASN A 70 13.77 -16.42 21.56
CA ASN A 70 14.66 -16.70 22.67
C ASN A 70 14.53 -18.16 23.17
N GLY A 71 13.45 -18.86 22.81
CA GLY A 71 13.19 -20.26 23.12
C GLY A 71 12.91 -20.54 24.58
N ASP A 72 12.45 -19.53 25.33
CA ASP A 72 12.18 -19.65 26.77
C ASP A 72 10.80 -20.25 27.06
N GLY A 73 10.00 -20.50 26.02
CA GLY A 73 8.68 -21.11 26.11
C GLY A 73 7.60 -20.16 26.62
N SER A 74 7.88 -18.86 26.63
CA SER A 74 6.98 -17.79 27.01
C SER A 74 6.91 -16.70 25.94
N MET A 75 5.75 -16.05 25.86
CA MET A 75 5.47 -14.99 24.89
C MET A 75 5.38 -13.66 25.62
N GLU A 76 6.40 -12.83 25.49
CA GLU A 76 6.36 -11.47 26.02
C GLU A 76 5.56 -10.53 25.10
N TRP A 77 4.99 -9.46 25.68
CA TRP A 77 4.21 -8.49 24.91
C TRP A 77 5.08 -7.75 23.90
N GLU A 78 6.31 -7.43 24.27
CA GLU A 78 7.31 -6.76 23.45
C GLU A 78 7.70 -7.63 22.25
N GLU A 79 7.88 -8.94 22.44
CA GLU A 79 8.17 -9.91 21.36
C GLU A 79 6.99 -10.04 20.40
N PHE A 80 5.78 -10.22 20.95
CA PHE A 80 4.55 -10.30 20.15
C PHE A 80 4.33 -9.04 19.32
N THR A 81 4.44 -7.85 19.91
CA THR A 81 4.23 -6.59 19.19
C THR A 81 5.33 -6.30 18.17
N SER A 82 6.59 -6.62 18.50
CA SER A 82 7.70 -6.49 17.54
C SER A 82 7.48 -7.39 16.33
N PHE A 83 7.07 -8.64 16.54
CA PHE A 83 6.73 -9.54 15.45
C PHE A 83 5.51 -9.06 14.64
N ILE A 84 4.47 -8.52 15.27
CA ILE A 84 3.32 -7.97 14.53
C ILE A 84 3.71 -6.71 13.75
N VAL A 85 4.67 -5.91 14.22
CA VAL A 85 5.21 -4.79 13.46
C VAL A 85 6.02 -5.30 12.27
N ASP A 86 6.94 -6.23 12.47
CA ASP A 86 7.80 -6.79 11.42
C ASP A 86 7.01 -7.63 10.39
N THR A 87 6.06 -8.42 10.87
CA THR A 87 5.15 -9.23 10.05
C THR A 87 4.06 -8.36 9.42
N GLY A 88 3.57 -7.36 10.14
CA GLY A 88 2.67 -6.34 9.61
C GLY A 88 3.34 -5.48 8.53
N LEU A 89 4.67 -5.38 8.51
CA LEU A 89 5.47 -4.77 7.44
C LEU A 89 5.72 -5.72 6.26
N THR A 90 5.77 -7.04 6.48
CA THR A 90 5.98 -8.04 5.41
C THR A 90 4.68 -8.58 4.78
N VAL A 91 3.57 -8.64 5.51
CA VAL A 91 2.22 -8.92 4.97
C VAL A 91 1.70 -7.72 4.16
N LYS A 92 2.19 -6.50 4.44
CA LYS A 92 2.01 -5.33 3.57
C LYS A 92 2.64 -5.48 2.18
N ASN A 93 3.49 -6.49 1.93
CA ASN A 93 4.01 -6.78 0.60
C ASN A 93 3.06 -7.65 -0.27
N HIS A 94 1.93 -8.13 0.28
CA HIS A 94 0.97 -8.95 -0.49
C HIS A 94 -0.42 -8.30 -0.65
N GLN A 95 -0.58 -7.04 -0.25
CA GLN A 95 -1.72 -6.21 -0.66
C GLN A 95 -1.20 -4.87 -1.18
N PRO A 96 -1.39 -4.53 -2.47
CA PRO A 96 -0.72 -3.40 -3.12
C PRO A 96 -1.07 -2.02 -2.54
N ASN A 97 -2.08 -1.89 -1.66
CA ASN A 97 -2.64 -0.60 -1.26
C ASN A 97 -2.53 -0.26 0.23
N SER A 98 -1.85 -1.08 1.05
CA SER A 98 -1.92 -0.97 2.52
C SER A 98 -0.95 0.05 3.14
N ILE A 99 -0.07 0.65 2.34
CA ILE A 99 0.91 1.69 2.77
C ILE A 99 0.53 3.08 2.24
N GLN A 100 -0.36 3.16 1.26
CA GLN A 100 -0.68 4.44 0.67
C GLN A 100 -1.71 5.13 1.56
N LEU A 101 -1.31 6.25 2.17
CA LEU A 101 -2.18 7.26 2.77
C LEU A 101 -3.04 7.94 1.69
N TYR A 102 -3.63 7.16 0.78
CA TYR A 102 -4.55 7.66 -0.22
C TYR A 102 -5.80 8.13 0.51
N HIS A 103 -5.96 9.44 0.54
CA HIS A 103 -7.24 10.05 0.81
C HIS A 103 -8.03 10.00 -0.49
N HIS A 104 -9.27 9.54 -0.43
CA HIS A 104 -10.15 9.59 -1.57
C HIS A 104 -10.43 11.06 -1.89
N VAL A 105 -9.80 11.58 -2.94
CA VAL A 105 -10.15 12.89 -3.50
C VAL A 105 -11.42 12.72 -4.35
N GLN A 106 -12.28 13.74 -4.38
CA GLN A 106 -13.42 13.75 -5.30
C GLN A 106 -12.98 13.91 -6.76
N TRP A 107 -11.73 14.30 -6.98
CA TRP A 107 -11.14 14.45 -8.30
C TRP A 107 -10.67 13.10 -8.81
N GLU A 108 -11.15 12.73 -9.99
CA GLU A 108 -10.73 11.53 -10.72
C GLU A 108 -9.96 11.97 -11.96
N ASP A 109 -8.82 11.34 -12.22
CA ASP A 109 -8.06 11.60 -13.44
C ASP A 109 -8.86 11.13 -14.65
N ALA A 110 -9.39 12.07 -15.42
CA ALA A 110 -10.13 11.79 -16.64
C ALA A 110 -9.23 11.48 -17.85
N SER A 111 -7.90 11.43 -17.67
CA SER A 111 -6.93 11.18 -18.73
C SER A 111 -7.16 9.82 -19.38
N LYS A 112 -7.56 9.85 -20.65
CA LYS A 112 -7.75 8.64 -21.46
C LYS A 112 -6.48 8.32 -22.23
N HIS A 113 -5.83 7.23 -21.83
CA HIS A 113 -4.68 6.65 -22.52
C HIS A 113 -5.13 5.49 -23.41
N SER A 114 -4.57 5.44 -24.61
CA SER A 114 -4.87 4.38 -25.58
C SER A 114 -4.04 3.13 -25.34
N THR A 115 -2.88 3.30 -24.71
CA THR A 115 -1.81 2.32 -24.55
C THR A 115 -0.88 2.77 -23.42
N PHE A 116 0.16 2.00 -23.12
CA PHE A 116 1.11 2.29 -22.05
C PHE A 116 1.82 3.64 -22.29
N ILE A 117 2.13 4.34 -21.19
CA ILE A 117 2.91 5.57 -21.23
C ILE A 117 4.39 5.18 -21.20
N ASP A 118 5.14 5.54 -22.24
CA ASP A 118 6.58 5.31 -22.32
C ASP A 118 7.36 6.44 -21.63
N HIS A 119 6.94 7.69 -21.85
CA HIS A 119 7.64 8.86 -21.33
C HIS A 119 6.70 9.98 -20.88
N ILE A 120 7.10 10.65 -19.80
CA ILE A 120 6.44 11.85 -19.24
C ILE A 120 7.48 12.97 -19.19
N TYR A 121 7.14 14.11 -19.79
CA TYR A 121 7.98 15.31 -19.79
C TYR A 121 7.23 16.44 -19.10
N TYR A 122 7.79 16.99 -18.03
CA TYR A 122 7.33 18.25 -17.47
C TYR A 122 8.15 19.40 -18.06
N PHE A 123 7.47 20.44 -18.54
CA PHE A 123 8.07 21.63 -19.11
C PHE A 123 7.82 22.84 -18.18
N PRO A 124 8.76 23.16 -17.27
CA PRO A 124 8.56 24.19 -16.25
C PRO A 124 8.28 25.57 -16.83
N SER A 125 8.83 25.88 -18.00
CA SER A 125 8.68 27.19 -18.63
C SER A 125 7.23 27.55 -18.98
N ASN A 126 6.39 26.55 -19.23
CA ASN A 126 5.00 26.74 -19.65
C ASN A 126 3.99 26.04 -18.72
N ASP A 127 4.48 25.39 -17.66
CA ASP A 127 3.69 24.59 -16.72
C ASP A 127 2.84 23.50 -17.40
N LEU A 128 3.48 22.76 -18.32
CA LEU A 128 2.83 21.73 -19.14
C LEU A 128 3.46 20.36 -18.90
N VAL A 129 2.64 19.32 -19.01
CA VAL A 129 3.06 17.92 -19.01
C VAL A 129 2.80 17.33 -20.39
N ALA A 130 3.80 16.69 -21.00
CA ALA A 130 3.65 15.97 -22.25
C ALA A 130 3.86 14.48 -22.06
N LEU A 131 3.02 13.68 -22.71
CA LEU A 131 2.99 12.23 -22.62
C LEU A 131 3.23 11.61 -23.99
N VAL A 132 4.12 10.63 -24.00
CA VAL A 132 4.39 9.74 -25.13
C VAL A 132 3.88 8.36 -24.76
N GLU A 133 3.02 7.80 -25.60
CA GLU A 133 2.45 6.47 -25.40
C GLU A 133 3.05 5.47 -26.40
N SER A 134 3.19 4.20 -26.00
CA SER A 134 3.81 3.15 -26.81
C SER A 134 3.10 2.96 -28.15
N CYS A 135 3.85 2.99 -29.24
CA CYS A 135 3.32 2.86 -30.61
C CYS A 135 2.23 3.90 -30.94
N SER A 136 2.23 5.06 -30.27
CA SER A 136 1.29 6.15 -30.57
C SER A 136 1.91 7.19 -31.50
N PRO A 137 1.21 7.61 -32.56
CA PRO A 137 1.62 8.74 -33.38
C PRO A 137 1.29 10.09 -32.72
N PHE A 138 0.80 10.10 -31.48
CA PHE A 138 0.30 11.29 -30.82
C PHE A 138 1.15 11.65 -29.59
N LEU A 139 1.61 12.90 -29.54
CA LEU A 139 2.09 13.55 -28.34
C LEU A 139 0.90 14.23 -27.66
N LYS A 140 0.54 13.81 -26.46
CA LYS A 140 -0.56 14.43 -25.70
C LYS A 140 0.01 15.43 -24.71
N ILE A 141 -0.58 16.61 -24.63
CA ILE A 141 -0.16 17.72 -23.78
C ILE A 141 -1.27 18.02 -22.79
N TYR A 142 -0.92 18.04 -21.52
CA TYR A 142 -1.79 18.24 -20.37
C TYR A 142 -1.33 19.48 -19.59
N ASN A 143 -2.24 20.06 -18.82
CA ASN A 143 -1.86 20.98 -17.75
C ASN A 143 -1.43 20.20 -16.49
N VAL A 144 -0.98 20.92 -15.46
CA VAL A 144 -0.62 20.34 -14.17
C VAL A 144 -1.77 19.68 -13.40
N ASN A 145 -3.02 19.94 -13.80
CA ASN A 145 -4.21 19.29 -13.23
C ASN A 145 -4.61 18.02 -14.00
N CYS A 146 -3.73 17.48 -14.85
CA CYS A 146 -3.99 16.31 -15.71
C CYS A 146 -5.17 16.48 -16.68
N GLU A 147 -5.49 17.71 -17.07
CA GLU A 147 -6.51 17.96 -18.10
C GLU A 147 -5.83 18.03 -19.48
N LEU A 148 -6.33 17.26 -20.46
CA LEU A 148 -5.79 17.24 -21.81
C LEU A 148 -6.04 18.60 -22.50
N ILE A 149 -4.95 19.34 -22.75
CA ILE A 149 -4.99 20.62 -23.47
C ILE A 149 -4.98 20.39 -24.98
N ARG A 150 -4.07 19.54 -25.45
CA ARG A 150 -3.80 19.41 -26.89
C ARG A 150 -3.19 18.05 -27.24
N THR A 151 -3.44 17.61 -28.46
CA THR A 151 -2.75 16.46 -29.06
C THR A 151 -2.03 16.91 -30.32
N ILE A 152 -0.75 16.55 -30.45
CA ILE A 152 0.06 16.79 -31.65
C ILE A 152 0.29 15.44 -32.31
N LYS A 153 -0.08 15.31 -33.60
CA LYS A 153 0.16 14.11 -34.38
C LYS A 153 1.50 14.20 -35.08
N SER A 154 2.33 13.16 -34.96
CA SER A 154 3.53 13.00 -35.78
C SER A 154 3.14 12.92 -37.26
N PRO A 155 3.85 13.62 -38.16
CA PRO A 155 3.64 13.48 -39.60
C PRO A 155 3.83 12.04 -40.07
N GLU A 156 4.86 11.37 -39.53
CA GLU A 156 5.21 9.99 -39.84
C GLU A 156 5.65 9.24 -38.58
N GLY A 157 5.25 7.97 -38.48
CA GLY A 157 5.67 7.08 -37.39
C GLY A 157 5.12 7.42 -36.00
N PHE A 158 5.78 6.88 -34.99
CA PHE A 158 5.43 7.03 -33.57
C PHE A 158 6.27 8.13 -32.93
N VAL A 159 5.67 8.84 -31.97
CA VAL A 159 6.41 9.79 -31.16
C VAL A 159 7.29 9.01 -30.18
N GLN A 160 8.58 9.37 -30.09
CA GLN A 160 9.54 8.70 -29.17
C GLN A 160 10.00 9.63 -28.04
N CYS A 161 10.10 10.93 -28.30
CA CYS A 161 10.52 11.91 -27.30
C CYS A 161 9.90 13.29 -27.55
N ALA A 162 10.01 14.16 -26.56
CA ALA A 162 9.61 15.55 -26.66
C ALA A 162 10.59 16.43 -25.88
N GLU A 163 10.90 17.61 -26.42
CA GLU A 163 11.76 18.59 -25.76
C GLU A 163 11.17 19.99 -25.95
N HIS A 164 11.20 20.79 -24.89
CA HIS A 164 10.81 22.19 -24.96
C HIS A 164 12.02 23.04 -25.36
N LEU A 165 11.96 23.61 -26.56
CA LEU A 165 12.93 24.60 -27.01
C LEU A 165 12.49 25.98 -26.53
N PRO A 166 13.24 26.64 -25.63
CA PRO A 166 12.94 28.01 -25.23
C PRO A 166 13.01 28.92 -26.47
N LYS A 167 12.17 29.97 -26.49
CA LYS A 167 12.24 30.98 -27.57
C LYS A 167 13.63 31.57 -27.59
N VAL A 168 14.42 31.20 -28.59
CA VAL A 168 15.66 31.89 -28.92
C VAL A 168 15.24 33.25 -29.45
N SER A 169 15.45 34.30 -28.67
CA SER A 169 15.44 35.66 -29.19
C SER A 169 16.63 35.79 -30.14
N PHE A 170 16.43 35.52 -31.42
CA PHE A 170 17.45 35.79 -32.43
C PHE A 170 17.68 37.31 -32.49
N PRO A 171 18.89 37.82 -32.19
CA PRO A 171 19.16 39.26 -32.27
C PRO A 171 19.30 39.77 -33.71
N PHE A 172 19.12 38.93 -34.73
CA PHE A 172 19.27 39.34 -36.13
C PHE A 172 18.01 39.01 -36.94
N ARG A 173 17.23 40.06 -37.20
CA ARG A 173 16.31 40.14 -38.33
C ARG A 173 17.19 40.15 -39.57
N LEU A 174 17.12 39.12 -40.41
CA LEU A 174 17.60 39.23 -41.79
C LEU A 174 16.53 40.04 -42.53
N GLU A 175 16.90 41.28 -42.87
CA GLU A 175 16.24 42.07 -43.92
C GLU A 175 16.48 41.45 -45.30
#